data_AF-A0A812G4I1-F1
#
_entry.id   AF-A0A812G4I1-F1
#
_cell.length_a   1.000
_cell.length_b   1.000
_cell.length_c   1.000
_cell.angle_alpha   90.00
_cell.angle_beta   90.00
_cell.angle_gamma   90.00
#
_symmetry.space_group_name_H-M   'P 1'
#
loop_
_entity.id
_entity.type
_entity.pdbx_description
1 polymer ?
#
loop_
_entity_poly.entity_id
_entity_poly.type
_entity_poly.pdbx_seq_one_letter_code
_entity_poly.pdbx_strand_id
1 'polypeptide(L)'
;MADDQSLAYKELARLRWLCEKACCRSCSGCSFTPVHANPTRGAGLFRRCKGCSQFQSVLVGTCFEGLRIDIGELYRLALEYVKQPLTQSPNVLALQRACGGSRTQTEHFVSCVLAAEVAEGRRRNARMSCRGALEGDAHRLRKLFVSERNPHFQDLIFQARRNRVNSGKQTPVQAVWAVHVRIAGLVHRGGKIAIAELPLKAVAKKAPPPVESCLTLLLVVLVFFLFVSHLVRNET
;
A
#
# COMPACT_ATOMS: atom_id res chain seq x y z
N MET A 1 18.11 23.25 15.29
CA MET A 1 18.85 23.19 14.00
C MET A 1 19.96 22.14 13.98
N ALA A 2 20.99 22.17 14.84
CA ALA A 2 22.01 21.11 14.86
C ALA A 2 21.47 19.75 15.32
N ASP A 3 20.50 19.75 16.25
CA ASP A 3 19.88 18.54 16.79
C ASP A 3 18.96 17.84 15.77
N ASP A 4 18.25 18.62 14.95
CA ASP A 4 17.31 18.10 13.94
C ASP A 4 18.02 17.35 12.80
N GLN A 5 19.19 17.83 12.37
CA GLN A 5 19.99 17.16 11.34
C GLN A 5 20.62 15.87 11.85
N SER A 6 21.01 15.82 13.13
CA SER A 6 21.52 14.61 13.78
C SER A 6 20.45 13.52 13.87
N LEU A 7 19.21 13.90 14.24
CA LEU A 7 18.08 12.99 14.24
C LEU A 7 17.73 12.49 12.84
N ALA A 8 17.64 13.41 11.86
CA ALA A 8 17.38 13.06 10.45
C ALA A 8 18.42 12.06 9.92
N TYR A 9 19.71 12.27 10.24
CA TYR A 9 20.77 11.34 9.88
C TYR A 9 20.54 9.94 10.46
N LYS A 10 20.26 9.84 11.77
CA LYS A 10 20.03 8.56 12.44
C LYS A 10 18.85 7.81 11.84
N GLU A 11 17.75 8.51 11.57
CA GLU A 11 16.56 7.89 10.97
C GLU A 11 16.82 7.42 9.54
N LEU A 12 17.44 8.24 8.69
CA LEU A 12 17.75 7.88 7.31
C LEU A 12 18.79 6.76 7.21
N ALA A 13 19.78 6.73 8.12
CA ALA A 13 20.73 5.64 8.24
C ALA A 13 20.05 4.33 8.68
N ARG A 14 19.12 4.39 9.66
CA ARG A 14 18.31 3.24 10.10
C ARG A 14 17.50 2.65 8.95
N LEU A 15 16.96 3.50 8.08
CA LEU A 15 16.22 3.10 6.88
C LEU A 15 17.14 2.60 5.74
N ARG A 16 18.45 2.64 5.91
CA ARG A 16 19.46 2.30 4.90
C ARG A 16 19.38 3.17 3.64
N TRP A 17 18.90 4.40 3.77
CA TRP A 17 18.86 5.38 2.68
C TRP A 17 20.21 6.07 2.47
N LEU A 18 21.09 5.96 3.47
CA LEU A 18 22.47 6.44 3.45
C LEU A 18 23.43 5.23 3.41
N CYS A 19 24.49 5.36 2.61
CA CYS A 19 25.54 4.38 2.43
C CYS A 19 26.68 4.66 3.40
N GLU A 20 26.73 3.88 4.48
CA GLU A 20 27.81 3.91 5.45
C GLU A 20 28.91 2.91 5.07
N LYS A 21 29.45 2.95 3.84
CA LYS A 21 30.54 2.02 3.49
C LYS A 21 31.67 2.15 4.51
N ALA A 22 32.19 1.02 4.99
CA ALA A 22 33.23 1.00 6.01
C ALA A 22 34.50 1.74 5.56
N CYS A 23 34.84 1.70 4.26
CA CYS A 23 36.15 2.17 3.78
C CYS A 23 36.08 3.06 2.53
N CYS A 24 37.10 3.89 2.38
CA CYS A 24 37.24 4.89 1.33
C CYS A 24 37.57 4.23 -0.01
N ARG A 25 36.87 4.61 -1.09
CA ARG A 25 37.15 4.09 -2.43
C ARG A 25 38.53 4.46 -2.99
N SER A 26 39.12 5.56 -2.51
CA SER A 26 40.38 6.09 -3.06
C SER A 26 41.62 5.59 -2.32
N CYS A 27 41.55 5.41 -0.99
CA CYS A 27 42.72 5.05 -0.17
C CYS A 27 42.47 3.88 0.77
N SER A 28 41.29 3.23 0.68
CA SER A 28 40.86 2.13 1.56
C SER A 28 40.81 2.45 3.06
N GLY A 29 41.10 3.68 3.48
CA GLY A 29 40.98 4.10 4.88
C GLY A 29 39.53 4.09 5.36
N CYS A 30 39.31 3.65 6.59
CA CYS A 30 37.97 3.43 7.15
C CYS A 30 37.52 4.53 8.13
N SER A 31 38.26 5.64 8.17
CA SER A 31 37.96 6.79 9.02
C SER A 31 37.41 7.95 8.20
N PHE A 32 36.23 8.44 8.59
CA PHE A 32 35.52 9.54 7.93
C PHE A 32 35.17 10.66 8.91
N THR A 33 35.03 11.88 8.40
CA THR A 33 34.33 12.95 9.12
C THR A 33 32.83 12.64 9.16
N PRO A 34 32.09 13.25 10.11
CA PRO A 34 30.64 13.23 10.06
C PRO A 34 30.12 13.78 8.71
N VAL A 35 28.88 13.43 8.38
CA VAL A 35 28.24 13.89 7.15
C VAL A 35 27.91 15.36 7.29
N HIS A 36 28.33 16.14 6.31
CA HIS A 36 28.05 17.57 6.25
C HIS A 36 27.62 17.92 4.82
N ALA A 37 26.79 18.96 4.70
CA ALA A 37 26.60 19.62 3.41
C ALA A 37 27.95 20.24 3.01
N ASN A 38 28.39 20.00 1.77
CA ASN A 38 29.63 20.61 1.28
C ASN A 38 29.30 21.90 0.51
N PRO A 39 29.58 23.10 1.07
CA PRO A 39 29.24 24.37 0.42
C PRO A 39 29.93 24.56 -0.93
N THR A 40 31.09 23.92 -1.16
CA THR A 40 31.83 24.03 -2.44
C THR A 40 31.35 23.07 -3.53
N ARG A 41 30.59 22.02 -3.20
CA ARG A 41 30.10 21.01 -4.15
C ARG A 41 28.58 21.00 -4.32
N GLY A 42 27.90 22.02 -3.79
CA GLY A 42 26.44 22.17 -3.81
C GLY A 42 25.73 21.38 -2.71
N ALA A 43 24.39 21.39 -2.74
CA ALA A 43 23.51 20.72 -1.78
C ALA A 43 23.56 19.19 -1.92
N GLY A 44 24.68 18.56 -1.56
CA GLY A 44 24.83 17.11 -1.56
C GLY A 44 25.34 16.60 -0.21
N LEU A 45 24.98 15.35 0.10
CA LEU A 45 25.42 14.68 1.32
C LEU A 45 26.77 14.02 1.11
N PHE A 46 27.80 14.57 1.76
CA PHE A 46 29.15 14.05 1.66
C PHE A 46 29.74 13.77 3.03
N ARG A 47 30.59 12.74 3.06
CA ARG A 47 31.58 12.52 4.12
C ARG A 47 32.97 12.69 3.55
N ARG A 48 33.90 13.19 4.35
CA ARG A 48 35.30 13.36 3.96
C ARG A 48 36.14 12.23 4.57
N CYS A 49 36.94 11.55 3.77
CA CYS A 49 37.89 10.57 4.28
C CYS A 49 39.00 11.30 5.07
N LYS A 50 39.31 10.85 6.29
CA LYS A 50 40.38 11.45 7.11
C LYS A 50 41.78 11.14 6.58
N GLY A 51 41.96 10.03 5.87
CA GLY A 51 43.27 9.61 5.33
C GLY A 51 43.67 10.39 4.07
N CYS A 52 42.81 10.41 3.04
CA CYS A 52 43.13 11.04 1.75
C CYS A 52 42.35 12.34 1.47
N SER A 53 41.57 12.83 2.44
CA SER A 53 40.75 14.06 2.31
C SER A 53 39.70 14.06 1.20
N GLN A 54 39.50 12.95 0.48
CA GLN A 54 38.51 12.87 -0.60
C GLN A 54 37.08 12.86 -0.06
N PHE A 55 36.19 13.55 -0.77
CA PHE A 55 34.75 13.57 -0.48
C PHE A 55 34.05 12.39 -1.16
N GLN A 56 33.17 11.73 -0.42
CA GLN A 56 32.34 10.65 -0.93
C GLN A 56 30.88 10.96 -0.63
N SER A 57 30.04 10.85 -1.66
CA SER A 57 28.60 10.97 -1.45
C SER A 57 28.10 9.75 -0.68
N VAL A 58 27.27 10.00 0.32
CA VAL A 58 26.62 8.94 1.10
C VAL A 58 25.37 8.40 0.42
N LEU A 59 24.97 8.92 -0.73
CA LEU A 59 23.85 8.36 -1.50
C LEU A 59 24.32 7.37 -2.58
N VAL A 60 25.64 7.25 -2.80
CA VAL A 60 26.16 6.32 -3.82
C VAL A 60 25.99 4.88 -3.34
N GLY A 61 25.36 4.04 -4.16
CA GLY A 61 24.99 2.67 -3.81
C GLY A 61 23.71 2.56 -2.97
N THR A 62 22.91 3.63 -2.86
CA THR A 62 21.55 3.58 -2.32
C THR A 62 20.54 3.81 -3.44
N CYS A 63 19.24 3.69 -3.14
CA CYS A 63 18.20 3.99 -4.13
C CYS A 63 18.15 5.46 -4.54
N PHE A 64 18.84 6.36 -3.85
CA PHE A 64 18.91 7.80 -4.15
C PHE A 64 20.22 8.20 -4.83
N GLU A 65 20.92 7.25 -5.44
CA GLU A 65 22.17 7.55 -6.15
C GLU A 65 21.95 8.63 -7.23
N GLY A 66 22.83 9.63 -7.26
CA GLY A 66 22.72 10.77 -8.18
C GLY A 66 21.81 11.90 -7.68
N LEU A 67 21.02 11.70 -6.62
CA LEU A 67 20.26 12.78 -6.01
C LEU A 67 21.21 13.76 -5.30
N ARG A 68 21.10 15.04 -5.65
CA ARG A 68 21.83 16.12 -4.99
C ARG A 68 20.84 16.83 -4.08
N ILE A 69 20.77 16.45 -2.82
CA ILE A 69 19.86 17.03 -1.84
C ILE A 69 20.55 17.15 -0.48
N ASP A 70 20.11 18.09 0.36
CA ASP A 70 20.53 18.13 1.77
C ASP A 70 19.73 17.15 2.65
N ILE A 71 20.20 16.92 3.87
CA ILE A 71 19.67 15.84 4.70
C ILE A 71 18.31 16.21 5.29
N GLY A 72 18.13 17.49 5.60
CA GLY A 72 16.88 18.01 6.13
C GLY A 72 15.81 18.07 5.05
N GLU A 73 16.18 18.42 3.81
CA GLU A 73 15.27 18.36 2.66
C GLU A 73 14.90 16.91 2.30
N LEU A 74 15.86 15.97 2.27
CA LEU A 74 15.57 14.55 2.05
C LEU A 74 14.62 13.99 3.12
N TYR A 75 14.86 14.33 4.39
CA TYR A 75 14.01 13.92 5.50
C TYR A 75 12.61 14.55 5.42
N ARG A 76 12.51 15.85 5.10
CA ARG A 76 11.22 16.53 4.90
C ARG A 76 10.43 15.93 3.74
N LEU A 77 11.08 15.64 2.61
CA LEU A 77 10.45 14.96 1.48
C LEU A 77 9.91 13.59 1.89
N ALA A 78 10.65 12.82 2.68
CA ALA A 78 10.18 11.54 3.21
C ALA A 78 8.94 11.70 4.09
N LEU A 79 8.94 12.67 5.01
CA LEU A 79 7.80 12.94 5.88
C LEU A 79 6.56 13.39 5.10
N GLU A 80 6.72 14.28 4.12
CA GLU A 80 5.60 14.76 3.30
C GLU A 80 5.08 13.68 2.35
N TYR A 81 5.95 12.82 1.83
CA TYR A 81 5.54 11.68 1.00
C TYR A 81 4.62 10.73 1.76
N VAL A 82 4.99 10.38 3.00
CA VAL A 82 4.20 9.44 3.84
C VAL A 82 2.83 10.00 4.22
N LYS A 83 2.65 11.33 4.24
CA LYS A 83 1.35 11.97 4.50
C LYS A 83 0.38 11.89 3.33
N GLN A 84 0.84 11.55 2.13
CA GLN A 84 -0.02 11.51 0.95
C GLN A 84 -0.96 10.28 0.97
N PRO A 85 -2.16 10.38 0.35
CA PRO A 85 -3.06 9.24 0.26
C PRO A 85 -2.44 8.08 -0.52
N LEU A 86 -2.27 6.93 0.13
CA LEU A 86 -1.68 5.71 -0.47
C LEU A 86 -2.44 5.18 -1.69
N THR A 87 -3.69 5.59 -1.89
CA THR A 87 -4.54 5.19 -3.03
C THR A 87 -4.35 6.05 -4.27
N GLN A 88 -3.50 7.07 -4.21
CA GLN A 88 -3.28 8.02 -5.29
C GLN A 88 -1.80 8.07 -5.66
N SER A 89 -1.52 8.43 -6.92
CA SER A 89 -0.16 8.70 -7.35
C SER A 89 0.40 9.88 -6.55
N PRO A 90 1.68 9.83 -6.12
CA PRO A 90 2.29 10.93 -5.40
C PRO A 90 2.22 12.24 -6.18
N ASN A 91 1.75 13.30 -5.54
CA ASN A 91 1.68 14.62 -6.15
C ASN A 91 3.01 15.36 -5.96
N VAL A 92 3.85 15.30 -7.00
CA VAL A 92 5.17 15.94 -7.04
C VAL A 92 5.09 17.43 -6.76
N LEU A 93 4.12 18.16 -7.32
CA LEU A 93 3.98 19.60 -7.13
C LEU A 93 3.61 19.95 -5.69
N ALA A 94 2.77 19.13 -5.04
CA ALA A 94 2.45 19.30 -3.63
C ALA A 94 3.68 19.08 -2.74
N LEU A 95 4.47 18.03 -3.00
CA LEU A 95 5.73 17.77 -2.29
C LEU A 95 6.74 18.90 -2.47
N GLN A 96 6.91 19.37 -3.70
CA GLN A 96 7.80 20.46 -4.03
C GLN A 96 7.42 21.73 -3.25
N ARG A 97 6.13 22.10 -3.24
CA ARG A 97 5.62 23.27 -2.51
C ARG A 97 5.79 23.14 -0.99
N ALA A 98 5.58 21.95 -0.45
CA ALA A 98 5.71 21.70 0.99
C ALA A 98 7.18 21.74 1.46
N CYS A 99 8.11 21.27 0.62
CA CYS A 99 9.53 21.18 1.01
C CYS A 99 10.38 22.37 0.53
N GLY A 100 9.92 23.16 -0.44
CA GLY A 100 10.65 24.30 -1.01
C GLY A 100 11.81 23.90 -1.94
N GLY A 101 11.79 22.68 -2.46
CA GLY A 101 12.87 22.09 -3.27
C GLY A 101 12.76 22.30 -4.77
N SER A 102 13.78 21.86 -5.52
CA SER A 102 13.70 21.81 -6.99
C SER A 102 12.73 20.73 -7.44
N ARG A 103 11.91 21.04 -8.45
CA ARG A 103 11.02 20.06 -9.08
C ARG A 103 11.76 18.81 -9.53
N THR A 104 12.92 18.96 -10.16
CA THR A 104 13.73 17.83 -10.65
C THR A 104 14.23 16.94 -9.51
N GLN A 105 14.61 17.52 -8.37
CA GLN A 105 15.02 16.76 -7.19
C GLN A 105 13.82 16.00 -6.59
N THR A 106 12.66 16.67 -6.50
CA THR A 106 11.42 16.04 -6.01
C THR A 106 10.96 14.90 -6.92
N GLU A 107 10.99 15.09 -8.24
CA GLU A 107 10.66 14.05 -9.23
C GLU A 107 11.60 12.85 -9.11
N HIS A 108 12.91 13.09 -9.01
CA HIS A 108 13.89 12.04 -8.82
C HIS A 108 13.64 11.28 -7.51
N PHE A 109 13.44 12.00 -6.41
CA PHE A 109 13.08 11.40 -5.12
C PHE A 109 11.85 10.48 -5.22
N VAL A 110 10.74 10.98 -5.79
CA VAL A 110 9.50 10.21 -5.96
C VAL A 110 9.74 8.97 -6.82
N SER A 111 10.49 9.11 -7.92
CA SER A 111 10.83 7.98 -8.80
C SER A 111 11.61 6.89 -8.06
N CYS A 112 12.62 7.27 -7.27
CA CYS A 112 13.41 6.34 -6.44
C CYS A 112 12.54 5.60 -5.42
N VAL A 113 11.65 6.31 -4.71
CA VAL A 113 10.78 5.71 -3.71
C VAL A 113 9.78 4.75 -4.36
N LEU A 114 9.12 5.17 -5.45
CA LEU A 114 8.19 4.31 -6.19
C LEU A 114 8.88 3.04 -6.73
N ALA A 115 10.11 3.17 -7.26
CA ALA A 115 10.88 2.01 -7.72
C ALA A 115 11.18 1.03 -6.58
N ALA A 116 11.52 1.55 -5.39
CA ALA A 116 11.74 0.73 -4.19
C ALA A 116 10.44 0.06 -3.71
N GLU A 117 9.32 0.78 -3.71
CA GLU A 117 7.99 0.23 -3.37
C GLU A 117 7.57 -0.88 -4.33
N VAL A 118 7.75 -0.69 -5.64
CA VAL A 118 7.47 -1.71 -6.65
C VAL A 118 8.34 -2.95 -6.42
N ALA A 119 9.64 -2.77 -6.16
CA ALA A 119 10.54 -3.88 -5.88
C ALA A 119 10.11 -4.67 -4.63
N GLU A 120 9.76 -3.98 -3.55
CA GLU A 120 9.26 -4.61 -2.33
C GLU A 120 7.89 -5.28 -2.53
N GLY A 121 6.99 -4.63 -3.29
CA GLY A 121 5.71 -5.20 -3.70
C GLY A 121 5.87 -6.51 -4.47
N ARG A 122 6.82 -6.56 -5.42
CA ARG A 122 7.16 -7.79 -6.15
C ARG A 122 7.73 -8.88 -5.23
N ARG A 123 8.64 -8.53 -4.31
CA ARG A 123 9.19 -9.50 -3.33
C ARG A 123 8.10 -10.06 -2.43
N ARG A 124 7.21 -9.20 -1.92
CA ARG A 124 6.07 -9.63 -1.10
C ARG A 124 5.12 -10.49 -1.91
N ASN A 125 4.77 -10.10 -3.14
CA ASN A 125 3.92 -10.89 -4.01
C ASN A 125 4.49 -12.29 -4.29
N ALA A 126 5.80 -12.40 -4.55
CA ALA A 126 6.47 -13.69 -4.72
C ALA A 126 6.42 -14.57 -3.45
N ARG A 127 6.36 -13.97 -2.26
CA ARG A 127 6.22 -14.67 -0.97
C ARG A 127 4.76 -14.96 -0.62
N MET A 128 3.83 -14.16 -1.12
CA MET A 128 2.41 -14.43 -1.09
C MET A 128 2.11 -15.55 -2.08
N SER A 129 2.54 -16.78 -1.77
CA SER A 129 2.00 -17.94 -2.47
C SER A 129 0.54 -18.07 -2.03
N CYS A 130 -0.42 -17.60 -2.84
CA CYS A 130 -1.76 -18.18 -2.72
C CYS A 130 -1.57 -19.67 -3.06
N ARG A 131 -1.65 -20.52 -2.04
CA ARG A 131 -1.53 -21.96 -2.20
C ARG A 131 -2.84 -22.47 -2.79
N GLY A 132 -2.75 -23.32 -3.81
CA GLY A 132 -3.90 -23.92 -4.49
C GLY A 132 -3.97 -23.61 -5.99
N ALA A 133 -4.76 -24.39 -6.71
CA ALA A 133 -5.03 -24.22 -8.14
C ALA A 133 -6.07 -23.11 -8.42
N LEU A 134 -6.75 -22.65 -7.37
CA LEU A 134 -7.88 -21.73 -7.43
C LEU A 134 -7.52 -20.42 -6.70
N GLU A 135 -7.80 -19.31 -7.35
CA GLU A 135 -7.76 -17.98 -6.78
C GLU A 135 -9.20 -17.52 -6.57
N GLY A 136 -9.57 -17.30 -5.31
CA GLY A 136 -10.92 -16.89 -4.92
C GLY A 136 -10.95 -15.42 -4.60
N ASP A 137 -11.86 -14.70 -5.24
CA ASP A 137 -12.08 -13.29 -5.01
C ASP A 137 -13.59 -13.03 -4.91
N ALA A 138 -14.00 -12.30 -3.88
CA ALA A 138 -15.39 -11.93 -3.67
C ALA A 138 -15.55 -10.44 -3.91
N HIS A 139 -16.06 -10.09 -5.09
CA HIS A 139 -16.31 -8.72 -5.49
C HIS A 139 -17.77 -8.32 -5.30
N ARG A 140 -17.98 -7.05 -4.96
CA ARG A 140 -19.30 -6.41 -5.06
C ARG A 140 -19.46 -5.88 -6.48
N LEU A 141 -20.55 -6.24 -7.16
CA LEU A 141 -20.83 -5.77 -8.52
C LEU A 141 -21.55 -4.43 -8.51
N ARG A 142 -22.52 -4.27 -7.60
CA ARG A 142 -23.36 -3.07 -7.57
C ARG A 142 -23.95 -2.79 -6.20
N LYS A 143 -24.20 -1.51 -5.93
CA LYS A 143 -24.98 -1.02 -4.80
C LYS A 143 -26.30 -0.48 -5.32
N LEU A 144 -27.41 -0.97 -4.77
CA LEU A 144 -28.76 -0.46 -5.01
C LEU A 144 -29.21 0.31 -3.77
N PHE A 145 -29.89 1.43 -3.98
CA PHE A 145 -30.52 2.17 -2.89
C PHE A 145 -32.02 1.93 -2.97
N VAL A 146 -32.56 1.30 -1.93
CA VAL A 146 -33.97 0.89 -1.88
C VAL A 146 -34.67 1.60 -0.73
N SER A 147 -35.92 1.99 -0.94
CA SER A 147 -36.73 2.54 0.14
C SER A 147 -37.05 1.46 1.18
N GLU A 148 -37.25 1.87 2.44
CA GLU A 148 -37.65 0.95 3.52
C GLU A 148 -38.97 0.21 3.21
N ARG A 149 -39.87 0.85 2.46
CA ARG A 149 -41.18 0.31 2.09
C ARG A 149 -41.15 -0.56 0.84
N ASN A 150 -39.99 -0.84 0.26
CA ASN A 150 -39.92 -1.66 -0.95
C ASN A 150 -40.27 -3.12 -0.63
N PRO A 151 -41.36 -3.67 -1.20
CA PRO A 151 -41.85 -5.00 -0.82
C PRO A 151 -40.86 -6.11 -1.19
N HIS A 152 -40.04 -5.93 -2.23
CA HIS A 152 -39.10 -6.95 -2.69
C HIS A 152 -37.86 -7.11 -1.79
N PHE A 153 -37.59 -6.13 -0.92
CA PHE A 153 -36.41 -6.13 -0.05
C PHE A 153 -36.76 -6.06 1.44
N GLN A 154 -38.04 -6.17 1.80
CA GLN A 154 -38.51 -6.05 3.19
C GLN A 154 -37.82 -7.06 4.12
N ASP A 155 -37.73 -8.32 3.73
CA ASP A 155 -37.11 -9.37 4.54
C ASP A 155 -35.62 -9.09 4.81
N LEU A 156 -34.89 -8.65 3.77
CA LEU A 156 -33.47 -8.31 3.88
C LEU A 156 -33.26 -7.09 4.78
N ILE A 157 -34.13 -6.08 4.66
CA ILE A 157 -34.10 -4.88 5.50
C ILE A 157 -34.43 -5.24 6.95
N PHE A 158 -35.43 -6.08 7.17
CA PHE A 158 -35.82 -6.58 8.48
C PHE A 158 -34.69 -7.35 9.16
N GLN A 159 -34.05 -8.28 8.44
CA GLN A 159 -32.88 -9.01 8.92
C GLN A 159 -31.71 -8.07 9.26
N ALA A 160 -31.42 -7.11 8.38
CA ALA A 160 -30.35 -6.13 8.61
C ALA A 160 -30.61 -5.27 9.86
N ARG A 161 -31.86 -4.87 10.10
CA ARG A 161 -32.29 -4.16 11.30
C ARG A 161 -32.14 -5.03 12.55
N ARG A 162 -32.61 -6.28 12.50
CA ARG A 162 -32.49 -7.25 13.60
C ARG A 162 -31.04 -7.48 13.99
N ASN A 163 -30.16 -7.71 13.02
CA ASN A 163 -28.73 -7.93 13.27
C ASN A 163 -28.05 -6.71 13.91
N ARG A 164 -28.48 -5.50 13.54
CA ARG A 164 -27.93 -4.26 14.10
C ARG A 164 -28.37 -4.04 15.54
N VAL A 165 -29.64 -4.30 15.85
CA VAL A 165 -30.16 -4.27 17.23
C VAL A 165 -29.42 -5.30 18.09
N ASN A 166 -29.25 -6.53 17.61
CA ASN A 166 -28.50 -7.58 18.31
C ASN A 166 -27.03 -7.20 18.54
N SER A 167 -26.45 -6.34 17.70
CA SER A 167 -25.07 -5.84 17.85
C SER A 167 -24.95 -4.64 18.80
N GLY A 168 -26.01 -4.28 19.52
CA GLY A 168 -26.03 -3.12 20.43
C GLY A 168 -25.98 -1.76 19.73
N LYS A 169 -26.13 -1.72 18.40
CA LYS A 169 -26.06 -0.47 17.63
C LYS A 169 -27.46 0.13 17.51
N GLN A 170 -27.60 1.39 17.89
CA GLN A 170 -28.83 2.14 17.60
C GLN A 170 -29.10 2.13 16.09
N THR A 171 -30.35 1.84 15.73
CA THR A 171 -30.81 1.87 14.35
C THR A 171 -31.55 3.18 14.15
N PRO A 172 -30.92 4.25 13.64
CA PRO A 172 -31.67 5.44 13.24
C PRO A 172 -32.69 5.02 12.18
N VAL A 173 -33.89 5.61 12.21
CA VAL A 173 -34.90 5.40 11.17
C VAL A 173 -34.30 5.83 9.83
N GLN A 174 -34.15 4.89 8.90
CA GLN A 174 -33.57 5.16 7.58
C GLN A 174 -34.64 4.95 6.52
N ALA A 175 -35.03 6.03 5.85
CA ALA A 175 -35.95 5.95 4.71
C ALA A 175 -35.37 5.14 3.54
N VAL A 176 -34.04 5.01 3.47
CA VAL A 176 -33.32 4.37 2.36
C VAL A 176 -32.21 3.44 2.88
N TRP A 177 -32.18 2.23 2.34
CA TRP A 177 -31.22 1.17 2.62
C TRP A 177 -30.30 0.93 1.43
N ALA A 178 -29.09 0.46 1.70
CA ALA A 178 -28.12 0.05 0.70
C ALA A 178 -28.12 -1.47 0.55
N VAL A 179 -28.59 -1.97 -0.59
CA VAL A 179 -28.53 -3.39 -0.93
C VAL A 179 -27.32 -3.67 -1.80
N HIS A 180 -26.50 -4.62 -1.37
CA HIS A 180 -25.29 -5.04 -2.07
C HIS A 180 -25.60 -6.26 -2.93
N VAL A 181 -25.41 -6.12 -4.25
CA VAL A 181 -25.37 -7.23 -5.20
C VAL A 181 -23.94 -7.78 -5.19
N ARG A 182 -23.81 -9.05 -4.81
CA ARG A 182 -22.53 -9.68 -4.48
C ARG A 182 -22.32 -10.90 -5.38
N ILE A 183 -21.09 -11.06 -5.85
CA ILE A 183 -20.69 -12.22 -6.65
C ILE A 183 -19.36 -12.75 -6.12
N ALA A 184 -19.27 -14.07 -6.00
CA ALA A 184 -18.00 -14.75 -5.79
C ALA A 184 -17.45 -15.20 -7.16
N GLY A 185 -16.19 -14.87 -7.42
CA GLY A 185 -15.42 -15.41 -8.53
C GLY A 185 -14.38 -16.39 -7.99
N LEU A 186 -14.24 -17.52 -8.66
CA LEU A 186 -13.12 -18.44 -8.50
C LEU A 186 -12.48 -18.61 -9.87
N VAL A 187 -11.20 -18.28 -10.00
CA VAL A 187 -10.45 -18.51 -11.23
C VAL A 187 -9.44 -19.61 -11.01
N HIS A 188 -9.45 -20.62 -11.88
CA HIS A 188 -8.33 -21.54 -11.96
C HIS A 188 -7.14 -20.83 -12.59
N ARG A 189 -5.95 -20.96 -12.00
CA ARG A 189 -4.74 -20.31 -12.54
C ARG A 189 -4.46 -20.81 -13.96
N GLY A 190 -4.59 -19.93 -14.95
CA GLY A 190 -4.47 -20.26 -16.39
C GLY A 190 -5.66 -21.03 -16.99
N GLY A 191 -6.80 -21.08 -16.30
CA GLY A 191 -7.95 -21.89 -16.69
C GLY A 191 -9.28 -21.13 -16.67
N LYS A 192 -10.37 -21.89 -16.51
CA LYS A 192 -11.75 -21.38 -16.53
C LYS A 192 -12.07 -20.54 -15.28
N ILE A 193 -13.00 -19.62 -15.44
CA ILE A 193 -13.57 -18.78 -14.37
C ILE A 193 -14.91 -19.38 -13.97
N ALA A 194 -15.10 -19.60 -12.67
CA ALA A 194 -16.36 -19.92 -12.04
C ALA A 194 -16.92 -18.67 -11.34
N ILE A 195 -18.21 -18.41 -11.56
CA ILE A 195 -18.89 -17.25 -10.98
C ILE A 195 -20.14 -17.75 -10.27
N ALA A 196 -20.34 -17.30 -9.03
CA ALA A 196 -21.52 -17.62 -8.24
C ALA A 196 -22.14 -16.33 -7.68
N GLU A 197 -23.45 -16.17 -7.86
CA GLU A 197 -24.18 -15.13 -7.17
C GLU A 197 -24.22 -15.42 -5.67
N LEU A 198 -23.87 -14.43 -4.86
CA LEU A 198 -23.96 -14.52 -3.41
C LEU A 198 -25.28 -13.86 -2.96
N PRO A 199 -25.87 -14.32 -1.82
CA PRO A 199 -27.09 -13.74 -1.31
C PRO A 199 -26.99 -12.22 -1.19
N LEU A 200 -28.04 -11.50 -1.55
CA LEU A 200 -28.09 -10.06 -1.39
C LEU A 200 -27.97 -9.69 0.10
N LYS A 201 -27.38 -8.53 0.38
CA LYS A 201 -27.29 -8.04 1.75
C LYS A 201 -27.64 -6.57 1.85
N ALA A 202 -28.62 -6.26 2.69
CA ALA A 202 -28.97 -4.89 3.03
C ALA A 202 -28.11 -4.39 4.18
N VAL A 203 -27.65 -3.15 4.07
CA VAL A 203 -26.99 -2.40 5.14
C VAL A 203 -27.54 -0.98 5.18
N ALA A 204 -27.37 -0.32 6.32
CA ALA A 204 -27.69 1.09 6.42
C ALA A 204 -26.91 1.93 5.39
N LYS A 205 -27.49 3.02 4.87
CA LYS A 205 -26.91 3.82 3.77
C LYS A 205 -25.44 4.24 4.00
N LYS A 206 -25.12 4.59 5.25
CA LYS A 206 -23.79 5.04 5.72
C LYS A 206 -22.95 3.93 6.37
N ALA A 207 -23.45 2.70 6.45
CA ALA A 207 -22.67 1.60 7.02
C ALA A 207 -21.55 1.17 6.06
N PRO A 208 -20.43 0.66 6.59
CA PRO A 208 -19.42 0.02 5.78
C PRO A 208 -20.01 -1.21 5.04
N PRO A 209 -19.42 -1.61 3.90
CA PRO A 209 -19.87 -2.80 3.18
C PRO A 209 -19.74 -4.06 4.06
N PRO A 210 -20.51 -5.13 3.76
CA PRO A 210 -20.40 -6.39 4.49
C PRO A 210 -18.98 -6.95 4.50
N VAL A 211 -18.47 -7.31 5.68
CA VAL A 211 -17.10 -7.81 5.89
C VAL A 211 -16.95 -9.28 5.46
N GLU A 212 -18.07 -10.02 5.38
CA GLU A 212 -18.07 -11.46 5.08
C GLU A 212 -17.65 -11.80 3.65
N SER A 213 -17.42 -10.82 2.77
CA SER A 213 -16.77 -11.07 1.47
C SER A 213 -15.43 -11.83 1.62
N CYS A 214 -14.76 -11.77 2.78
CA CYS A 214 -13.55 -12.56 3.03
C CYS A 214 -13.81 -13.98 3.62
N LEU A 215 -14.95 -14.22 4.27
CA LEU A 215 -15.23 -15.47 5.03
C LEU A 215 -16.22 -16.40 4.34
N THR A 216 -17.19 -15.87 3.56
CA THR A 216 -18.19 -16.68 2.82
C THR A 216 -17.55 -17.48 1.67
N LEU A 217 -16.33 -17.11 1.25
CA LEU A 217 -15.56 -17.83 0.24
C LEU A 217 -15.30 -19.30 0.62
N LEU A 218 -15.08 -19.62 1.89
CA LEU A 218 -14.80 -21.00 2.33
C LEU A 218 -15.97 -21.96 2.07
N LEU A 219 -17.21 -21.52 2.32
CA LEU A 219 -18.42 -22.30 2.09
C LEU A 219 -18.72 -22.46 0.59
N VAL A 220 -18.49 -21.40 -0.20
CA VAL A 220 -18.61 -21.46 -1.66
C VAL A 220 -17.55 -22.39 -2.26
N VAL A 221 -16.30 -22.33 -1.76
CA VAL A 221 -15.21 -23.22 -2.18
C VAL A 221 -15.54 -24.69 -1.89
N LEU A 222 -16.13 -25.01 -0.74
CA LEU A 222 -16.55 -26.38 -0.39
C LEU A 222 -17.68 -26.88 -1.30
N VAL A 223 -18.71 -26.06 -1.55
CA VAL A 223 -19.81 -26.42 -2.46
C VAL A 223 -19.32 -26.57 -3.90
N PHE A 224 -18.39 -25.70 -4.35
CA PHE A 224 -17.77 -25.81 -5.67
C PHE A 224 -16.85 -27.02 -5.79
N PHE A 225 -16.10 -27.38 -4.75
CA PHE A 225 -15.27 -28.59 -4.76
C PHE A 225 -16.12 -29.84 -4.98
N LEU A 226 -17.28 -29.91 -4.34
CA LEU A 226 -18.22 -31.02 -4.50
C LEU A 226 -18.89 -31.01 -5.89
N PHE A 227 -19.24 -29.84 -6.42
CA PHE A 227 -19.89 -29.70 -7.73
C PHE A 227 -18.93 -29.99 -8.90
N VAL A 228 -17.69 -29.50 -8.84
CA VAL A 228 -16.64 -29.77 -9.85
C VAL A 228 -16.19 -31.23 -9.78
N SER A 229 -16.08 -31.82 -8.58
CA SER A 229 -15.77 -33.25 -8.44
C SER A 229 -16.89 -34.15 -9.00
N HIS A 230 -18.14 -33.69 -8.98
CA HIS A 230 -19.28 -34.40 -9.59
C HIS A 230 -19.31 -34.27 -11.11
N LEU A 231 -18.98 -33.09 -11.65
CA LEU A 231 -18.88 -32.86 -13.09
C LEU A 231 -17.73 -33.66 -13.73
N VAL A 232 -16.56 -33.71 -13.08
CA VAL A 232 -15.41 -34.48 -13.59
C VAL A 232 -15.66 -35.99 -13.55
N ARG A 233 -16.49 -36.49 -12.63
CA ARG A 233 -16.85 -37.93 -12.56
C ARG A 233 -17.89 -38.37 -13.59
N ASN A 234 -18.63 -37.44 -14.19
CA ASN A 234 -19.65 -37.75 -15.20
C ASN A 234 -19.15 -37.58 -16.65
N GLU A 235 -17.90 -37.14 -16.83
CA GLU A 235 -17.24 -36.97 -18.14
C GLU A 235 -16.10 -37.98 -18.37
N THR A 236 -15.95 -38.99 -17.51
CA THR A 236 -15.05 -40.16 -17.67
C THR A 236 -15.85 -41.45 -17.64
#